data_AF-A0A978SD09-F1
#
_entry.id   AF-A0A978SD09-F1
#
_cell.length_a   1.000
_cell.length_b   1.000
_cell.length_c   1.000
_cell.angle_alpha   90.00
_cell.angle_beta   90.00
_cell.angle_gamma   90.00
#
_symmetry.space_group_name_H-M   'P 1'
#
loop_
_entity.id
_entity.type
_entity.pdbx_description
1 polymer ?
#
loop_
_entity_poly.entity_id
_entity_poly.type
_entity_poly.pdbx_seq_one_letter_code
_entity_poly.pdbx_strand_id
1 'polypeptide(L)'
;MKASIKLLTAMSLMLVGVMIGGATLVDGNGVKYTTTKNQHGVVLKSRKATIYLGKGCDAYSPQYGKGTWGWANGGVLVELNKRTIGFARQESPFGSNDNRCPL
;
A
#
# COMPACT_ATOMS: atom_id res chain seq x y z
N MET A 1 17.08 26.95 52.18
CA MET A 1 16.33 26.54 50.97
C MET A 1 17.36 26.14 49.92
N LYS A 2 17.47 24.83 49.59
CA LYS A 2 18.44 24.31 48.60
C LYS A 2 17.73 24.27 47.23
N ALA A 3 18.20 25.05 46.27
CA ALA A 3 17.72 24.99 44.89
C ALA A 3 18.62 24.06 44.08
N SER A 4 18.06 22.93 43.63
CA SER A 4 18.71 21.94 42.80
C SER A 4 18.51 22.28 41.32
N ILE A 5 19.58 22.65 40.62
CA ILE A 5 19.58 22.84 39.16
C ILE A 5 19.88 21.47 38.53
N LYS A 6 18.85 20.86 37.93
CA LYS A 6 18.97 19.59 37.22
C LYS A 6 19.61 19.82 35.84
N LEU A 7 20.68 19.08 35.57
CA LEU A 7 21.30 18.90 34.25
C LEU A 7 20.24 18.47 33.22
N LEU A 8 20.13 19.22 32.11
CA LEU A 8 19.38 18.80 30.92
C LEU A 8 20.35 18.10 29.96
N THR A 9 20.34 16.78 29.94
CA THR A 9 20.95 15.99 28.86
C THR A 9 19.97 15.93 27.69
N ALA A 10 20.28 16.66 26.62
CA ALA A 10 19.58 16.57 25.35
C ALA A 10 19.90 15.22 24.68
N MET A 11 19.03 14.24 24.88
CA MET A 11 19.11 12.94 24.23
C MET A 11 18.48 13.07 22.84
N SER A 12 19.30 13.41 21.86
CA SER A 12 18.93 13.41 20.44
C SER A 12 18.63 11.98 20.01
N LEU A 13 17.35 11.62 19.97
CA LEU A 13 16.86 10.41 19.33
C LEU A 13 17.05 10.59 17.82
N MET A 14 18.18 10.09 17.28
CA MET A 14 18.22 9.77 15.86
C MET A 14 17.20 8.64 15.62
N LEU A 15 16.02 9.01 15.11
CA LEU A 15 15.10 8.04 14.52
C LEU A 15 15.83 7.37 13.35
N VAL A 16 16.40 6.19 13.59
CA VAL A 16 16.71 5.25 12.52
C VAL A 16 15.36 4.77 11.99
N GLY A 17 14.84 5.51 11.01
CA GLY A 17 13.66 5.12 10.27
C GLY A 17 13.98 3.83 9.51
N VAL A 18 13.62 2.69 10.11
CA VAL A 18 13.57 1.42 9.39
C VAL A 18 12.53 1.61 8.29
N MET A 19 12.99 1.89 7.08
CA MET A 19 12.15 1.85 5.89
C MET A 19 11.84 0.37 5.64
N ILE A 20 10.83 -0.15 6.32
CA ILE A 20 10.25 -1.44 5.99
C ILE A 20 9.69 -1.29 4.57
N GLY A 21 10.48 -1.69 3.57
CA GLY A 21 10.06 -1.68 2.19
C GLY A 21 8.82 -2.55 2.07
N GLY A 22 7.67 -1.93 1.82
CA GLY A 22 6.42 -2.67 1.59
C GLY A 22 6.59 -3.64 0.41
N ALA A 23 5.81 -4.71 0.41
CA ALA A 23 5.78 -5.66 -0.70
C ALA A 23 5.63 -4.92 -2.04
N THR A 24 6.24 -5.43 -3.11
CA THR A 24 6.15 -4.83 -4.44
C THR A 24 5.26 -5.69 -5.31
N LEU A 25 4.29 -5.08 -5.98
CA LEU A 25 3.52 -5.72 -7.05
C LEU A 25 4.05 -5.28 -8.42
N VAL A 26 4.00 -6.16 -9.41
CA VAL A 26 4.44 -5.91 -10.79
C VAL A 26 3.30 -6.21 -11.75
N ASP A 27 2.89 -5.22 -12.54
CA ASP A 27 1.80 -5.43 -13.51
C ASP A 27 2.28 -6.19 -14.76
N GLY A 28 1.35 -6.60 -15.62
CA GLY A 28 1.67 -7.30 -16.88
C GLY A 28 2.54 -6.51 -17.87
N ASN A 29 2.75 -5.20 -17.67
CA ASN A 29 3.66 -4.37 -18.45
C ASN A 29 5.02 -4.17 -17.76
N GLY A 30 5.29 -4.88 -16.66
CA GLY A 30 6.52 -4.78 -15.88
C GLY A 30 6.59 -3.55 -14.97
N VAL A 31 5.50 -2.80 -14.78
CA VAL A 31 5.51 -1.63 -13.89
C VAL A 31 5.48 -2.10 -12.44
N LYS A 32 6.46 -1.65 -11.65
CA LYS A 32 6.56 -1.95 -10.22
C LYS A 32 5.77 -0.94 -9.39
N TYR A 33 5.02 -1.43 -8.42
CA TYR A 33 4.23 -0.66 -7.47
C TYR A 33 4.65 -1.03 -6.05
N THR A 34 5.11 -0.04 -5.28
CA THR A 34 5.32 -0.22 -3.84
C THR A 34 3.96 -0.24 -3.14
N THR A 35 3.76 -1.19 -2.24
CA THR A 35 2.54 -1.28 -1.43
C THR A 35 2.70 -0.56 -0.10
N THR A 36 1.64 0.11 0.37
CA THR A 36 1.56 0.65 1.72
C THR A 36 0.17 0.38 2.27
N LYS A 37 0.09 -0.34 3.40
CA LYS A 37 -1.17 -0.74 4.03
C LYS A 37 -1.48 0.13 5.24
N ASN A 38 -2.75 0.48 5.44
CA ASN A 38 -3.24 1.12 6.64
C ASN A 38 -4.61 0.53 7.05
N GLN A 39 -5.27 1.12 8.04
CA GLN A 39 -6.56 0.64 8.54
C GLN A 39 -7.69 0.67 7.49
N HIS A 40 -7.60 1.53 6.47
CA HIS A 40 -8.62 1.73 5.45
C HIS A 40 -8.42 0.83 4.22
N GLY A 41 -7.19 0.48 3.90
CA GLY A 41 -6.89 -0.23 2.66
C GLY A 41 -5.41 -0.36 2.34
N VAL A 42 -5.12 -0.55 1.06
CA VAL A 42 -3.77 -0.58 0.52
C VAL A 42 -3.61 0.47 -0.57
N VAL A 43 -2.48 1.15 -0.57
CA VAL A 43 -2.05 2.05 -1.65
C VAL A 43 -0.95 1.36 -2.45
N LEU A 44 -1.13 1.26 -3.77
CA LEU A 44 -0.13 0.84 -4.73
C LEU A 44 0.41 2.09 -5.44
N LYS A 45 1.71 2.35 -5.31
CA LYS A 45 2.34 3.54 -5.89
C LYS A 45 3.46 3.17 -6.85
N SER A 46 3.39 3.68 -8.07
CA SER A 46 4.48 3.64 -9.06
C SER A 46 4.81 5.06 -9.52
N ARG A 47 5.77 5.18 -10.44
CA ARG A 47 6.03 6.45 -11.14
C ARG A 47 4.87 6.87 -12.07
N LYS A 48 4.03 5.93 -12.51
CA LYS A 48 2.97 6.17 -13.49
C LYS A 48 1.60 6.40 -12.85
N ALA A 49 1.34 5.83 -11.68
CA ALA A 49 0.02 5.90 -11.05
C ALA A 49 0.07 5.66 -9.55
N THR A 50 -0.94 6.19 -8.87
CA THR A 50 -1.33 5.81 -7.52
C THR A 50 -2.68 5.12 -7.58
N ILE A 51 -2.80 3.96 -6.95
CA ILE A 51 -4.03 3.17 -6.90
C ILE A 51 -4.34 2.90 -5.44
N TYR A 52 -5.55 3.22 -5.03
CA TYR A 52 -6.10 2.97 -3.71
C TYR A 52 -7.04 1.78 -3.80
N LEU A 53 -6.84 0.79 -2.95
CA LEU A 53 -7.66 -0.41 -2.84
C LEU A 53 -8.32 -0.41 -1.45
N GLY A 54 -9.64 -0.34 -1.42
CA GLY A 54 -10.43 -0.38 -0.20
C GLY A 54 -10.76 -1.81 0.21
N LYS A 55 -10.98 -2.02 1.52
CA LYS A 55 -11.44 -3.32 2.05
C LYS A 55 -12.84 -3.72 1.55
N GLY A 56 -13.61 -2.77 1.01
CA GLY A 56 -14.94 -2.97 0.44
C GLY A 56 -14.92 -3.33 -1.06
N CYS A 57 -13.78 -3.79 -1.58
CA CYS A 57 -13.61 -4.15 -3.00
C CYS A 57 -13.69 -2.97 -3.98
N ASP A 58 -13.69 -1.75 -3.45
CA ASP A 58 -13.60 -0.52 -4.20
C ASP A 58 -12.14 -0.17 -4.55
N ALA A 59 -11.96 0.42 -5.73
CA ALA A 59 -10.68 0.92 -6.18
C ALA A 59 -10.80 2.37 -6.67
N TYR A 60 -9.73 3.12 -6.51
CA TYR A 60 -9.62 4.48 -7.04
C TYR A 60 -8.21 4.80 -7.50
N SER A 61 -8.09 5.56 -8.58
CA SER A 61 -6.85 6.16 -9.03
C SER A 61 -7.12 7.57 -9.54
N PRO A 62 -6.36 8.59 -9.12
CA PRO A 62 -6.43 9.93 -9.71
C PRO A 62 -6.21 9.93 -11.23
N GLN A 63 -5.42 8.97 -11.73
CA GLN A 63 -5.10 8.85 -13.15
C GLN A 63 -6.20 8.11 -13.94
N TYR A 64 -6.83 7.10 -13.35
CA TYR A 64 -7.70 6.17 -14.08
C TYR A 64 -9.17 6.14 -13.64
N GLY A 65 -9.53 6.87 -12.58
CA GLY A 65 -10.90 6.98 -12.07
C GLY A 65 -11.22 5.98 -10.96
N LYS A 66 -12.52 5.78 -10.71
CA LYS A 66 -13.04 4.80 -9.75
C LYS A 66 -13.13 3.41 -10.40
N GLY A 67 -13.33 2.39 -9.58
CA GLY A 67 -13.37 1.01 -10.03
C GLY A 67 -13.53 0.02 -8.90
N THR A 68 -13.18 -1.22 -9.19
CA THR A 68 -13.16 -2.35 -8.25
C THR A 68 -11.83 -3.07 -8.32
N TRP A 69 -11.57 -3.91 -7.31
CA TRP A 69 -10.47 -4.84 -7.36
C TRP A 69 -10.86 -6.18 -6.76
N GLY A 70 -10.13 -7.21 -7.16
CA GLY A 70 -10.25 -8.52 -6.56
C GLY A 70 -9.00 -9.36 -6.74
N TRP A 71 -9.03 -10.53 -6.12
CA TRP A 71 -8.01 -11.54 -6.22
C TRP A 71 -8.64 -12.90 -6.50
N ALA A 72 -8.13 -13.59 -7.51
CA ALA A 72 -8.49 -14.98 -7.82
C ALA A 72 -7.33 -15.72 -8.45
N ASN A 73 -7.28 -17.04 -8.25
CA ASN A 73 -6.32 -17.94 -8.90
C ASN A 73 -4.86 -17.46 -8.84
N GLY A 74 -4.47 -16.84 -7.74
CA GLY A 74 -3.10 -16.33 -7.54
C GLY A 74 -2.81 -15.03 -8.28
N GLY A 75 -3.78 -14.18 -8.60
CA GLY A 75 -3.53 -12.88 -9.21
C GLY A 75 -4.47 -11.81 -8.70
N VAL A 76 -4.02 -10.56 -8.72
CA VAL A 76 -4.83 -9.38 -8.41
C VAL A 76 -5.26 -8.73 -9.72
N LEU A 77 -6.52 -8.35 -9.84
CA LEU A 77 -7.03 -7.53 -10.93
C LEU A 77 -7.64 -6.26 -10.35
N VAL A 78 -7.30 -5.12 -10.95
CA VAL A 78 -7.89 -3.82 -10.62
C VAL A 78 -8.54 -3.28 -11.89
N GLU A 79 -9.84 -3.09 -11.85
CA GLU A 79 -10.65 -2.61 -12.96
C GLU A 79 -11.09 -1.17 -12.67
N LEU A 80 -10.45 -0.20 -13.32
CA LEU A 80 -10.76 1.22 -13.18
C LEU A 80 -11.42 1.71 -14.48
N ASN A 81 -12.23 2.76 -14.41
CA ASN A 81 -12.98 3.31 -15.54
C ASN A 81 -12.18 3.48 -16.84
N LYS A 82 -10.89 3.85 -16.73
CA LYS A 82 -10.02 4.10 -17.89
C LYS A 82 -8.98 3.01 -18.13
N ARG A 83 -8.82 2.06 -17.21
CA ARG A 83 -7.72 1.10 -17.26
C ARG A 83 -7.97 -0.12 -16.38
N THR A 84 -7.72 -1.29 -16.95
CA THR A 84 -7.56 -2.53 -16.18
C THR A 84 -6.08 -2.84 -15.96
N ILE A 85 -5.72 -3.22 -14.74
CA ILE A 85 -4.35 -3.50 -14.34
C ILE A 85 -4.33 -4.87 -13.65
N GLY A 86 -3.64 -5.82 -14.28
CA GLY A 86 -3.45 -7.17 -13.75
C GLY A 86 -2.07 -7.35 -13.14
N PHE A 87 -2.02 -7.97 -11.96
CA PHE A 87 -0.83 -8.42 -11.25
C PHE A 87 -0.88 -9.94 -11.16
N ALA A 88 -0.48 -10.60 -12.24
CA ALA A 88 -0.56 -12.06 -12.35
C ALA A 88 0.44 -12.74 -11.40
N ARG A 89 0.05 -13.92 -10.87
CA ARG A 89 0.89 -14.79 -10.02
C ARG A 89 1.43 -14.10 -8.77
N GLN A 90 0.64 -13.20 -8.20
CA GLN A 90 0.97 -12.40 -7.02
C GLN A 90 -0.14 -12.47 -5.98
N GLU A 91 0.28 -12.43 -4.72
CA GLU A 91 -0.61 -12.51 -3.57
C GLU A 91 -1.45 -11.23 -3.43
N SER A 92 -2.59 -11.34 -2.74
CA SER A 92 -3.39 -10.18 -2.38
C SER A 92 -2.52 -9.14 -1.64
N PRO A 93 -2.65 -7.83 -1.97
CA PRO A 93 -1.93 -6.78 -1.25
C PRO A 93 -2.35 -6.67 0.23
N PHE A 94 -3.45 -7.32 0.61
CA PHE A 94 -3.90 -7.42 2.00
C PHE A 94 -3.28 -8.61 2.75
N GLY A 95 -2.66 -9.57 2.05
CA GLY A 95 -2.12 -10.82 2.61
C GLY A 95 -3.13 -11.98 2.60
N SER A 96 -2.70 -13.14 3.12
CA SER A 96 -3.44 -14.39 2.98
C SER A 96 -4.66 -14.57 3.90
N ASN A 97 -4.74 -13.79 4.98
CA ASN A 97 -5.77 -13.90 6.02
C ASN A 97 -6.79 -12.75 6.01
N ASP A 98 -6.69 -11.84 5.04
CA ASP A 98 -7.42 -10.56 5.07
C ASP A 98 -8.26 -10.37 3.81
N ASN A 99 -9.52 -9.95 3.99
CA ASN A 99 -10.45 -9.30 3.04
C ASN A 99 -10.11 -9.42 1.54
N ARG A 100 -9.94 -10.65 1.05
CA ARG A 100 -9.75 -10.90 -0.38
C ARG A 100 -11.09 -10.68 -1.05
N CYS A 101 -11.14 -9.70 -1.93
CA CYS A 101 -12.30 -9.45 -2.76
C CYS A 101 -12.35 -10.51 -3.88
N PRO A 102 -13.46 -11.23 -4.06
CA PRO A 102 -13.60 -12.16 -5.17
C PRO A 102 -13.58 -11.41 -6.50
N LEU A 103 -12.97 -12.01 -7.53
CA LEU A 103 -13.08 -11.59 -8.93
C LEU A 103 -14.25 -12.31 -9.60
#